data_AF-A0A3M3ZDB6-F1
#
_entry.id   AF-A0A3M3ZDB6-F1
#
_cell.length_a   1.000
_cell.length_b   1.000
_cell.length_c   1.000
_cell.angle_alpha   90.00
_cell.angle_beta   90.00
_cell.angle_gamma   90.00
#
_symmetry.space_group_name_H-M   'P 1'
#
loop_
_entity.id
_entity.type
_entity.pdbx_description
1 polymer ?
#
loop_
_entity_poly.entity_id
_entity_poly.type
_entity_poly.pdbx_seq_one_letter_code
_entity_poly.pdbx_strand_id
1 'polypeptide(L)'
;MISSARLGDKHACPLPGHGTTPIASASGDVNINGLGAARVGDTCGCGAVITSGFPSIQVNGRPMAHLGSPTSHGGTIITGSNNVGGGFVMGDAGGATIINFMALGAFRPDGSVDDEKMATLLADPKLTEKALAANA
;
A
#
# COMPACT_ATOMS: atom_id res chain seq x y z
N MET A 1 -5.61 14.77 -3.08
CA MET A 1 -5.28 14.00 -1.87
C MET A 1 -6.04 12.69 -1.93
N ILE A 2 -5.39 11.56 -1.67
CA ILE A 2 -5.98 10.23 -1.76
C ILE A 2 -6.19 9.69 -0.34
N SER A 3 -7.38 9.17 -0.05
CA SER A 3 -7.74 8.64 1.27
C SER A 3 -6.79 7.54 1.74
N SER A 4 -6.37 7.61 3.00
CA SER A 4 -5.54 6.58 3.61
C SER A 4 -6.38 5.35 3.94
N ALA A 5 -5.84 4.16 3.68
CA ALA A 5 -6.51 2.90 4.01
C ALA A 5 -6.23 2.50 5.46
N ARG A 6 -7.17 1.78 6.06
CA ARG A 6 -7.14 1.40 7.48
C ARG A 6 -7.64 -0.02 7.67
N LEU A 7 -7.37 -0.59 8.84
CA LEU A 7 -7.95 -1.86 9.26
C LEU A 7 -9.48 -1.84 9.05
N GLY A 8 -10.00 -2.86 8.39
CA GLY A 8 -11.44 -2.98 8.10
C GLY A 8 -11.93 -2.29 6.83
N ASP A 9 -11.14 -1.39 6.22
CA ASP A 9 -11.46 -0.83 4.90
C ASP A 9 -11.55 -1.95 3.84
N LYS A 10 -12.34 -1.76 2.79
CA LYS A 10 -12.75 -2.85 1.90
C LYS A 10 -11.76 -3.04 0.76
N HIS A 11 -11.52 -4.30 0.42
CA HIS A 11 -10.81 -4.78 -0.75
C HIS A 11 -11.79 -5.49 -1.68
N ALA A 12 -11.78 -5.15 -2.97
CA ALA A 12 -12.52 -5.87 -4.00
C ALA A 12 -11.57 -6.82 -4.74
N CYS A 13 -11.80 -8.12 -4.59
CA CYS A 13 -10.99 -9.17 -5.19
C CYS A 13 -11.65 -9.72 -6.47
N PRO A 14 -10.95 -9.77 -7.62
CA PRO A 14 -11.50 -10.31 -8.86
C PRO A 14 -11.51 -11.85 -8.90
N LEU A 15 -10.79 -12.53 -8.00
CA LEU A 15 -10.76 -13.98 -7.96
C LEU A 15 -12.17 -14.56 -7.63
N PRO A 16 -12.65 -15.55 -8.40
CA PRO A 16 -13.95 -16.17 -8.15
C PRO A 16 -14.10 -16.67 -6.71
N GLY A 17 -15.20 -16.29 -6.05
CA GLY A 17 -15.50 -16.68 -4.67
C GLY A 17 -14.89 -15.79 -3.58
N HIS A 18 -13.99 -14.85 -3.91
CA HIS A 18 -13.38 -13.96 -2.91
C HIS A 18 -14.22 -12.71 -2.62
N GLY A 19 -14.74 -12.05 -3.67
CA GLY A 19 -15.61 -10.88 -3.56
C GLY A 19 -14.98 -9.72 -2.78
N THR A 20 -15.79 -9.04 -1.97
CA THR A 20 -15.35 -7.90 -1.15
C THR A 20 -15.02 -8.35 0.27
N THR A 21 -13.78 -8.15 0.70
CA THR A 21 -13.30 -8.51 2.05
C THR A 21 -12.65 -7.31 2.75
N PRO A 22 -12.58 -7.26 4.09
CA PRO A 22 -11.87 -6.19 4.78
C PRO A 22 -10.35 -6.34 4.67
N ILE A 23 -9.61 -5.24 4.83
CA ILE A 23 -8.21 -5.28 5.26
C ILE A 23 -8.19 -5.93 6.66
N ALA A 24 -7.46 -7.03 6.78
CA ALA A 24 -7.44 -7.93 7.92
C ALA A 24 -6.23 -7.74 8.84
N SER A 25 -5.15 -7.17 8.34
CA SER A 25 -4.01 -6.72 9.16
C SER A 25 -3.68 -5.26 8.88
N ALA A 26 -3.08 -4.59 9.87
CA ALA A 26 -2.67 -3.19 9.79
C ALA A 26 -1.58 -2.92 10.82
N SER A 27 -1.12 -1.67 10.91
CA SER A 27 -0.33 -1.19 12.04
C SER A 27 -1.06 -1.44 13.38
N GLY A 28 -0.31 -1.86 14.40
CA GLY A 28 -0.81 -2.09 15.76
C GLY A 28 -0.70 -0.88 16.69
N ASP A 29 0.04 0.16 16.29
CA ASP A 29 0.40 1.31 17.13
C ASP A 29 0.20 2.66 16.44
N VAL A 30 0.04 2.69 15.11
CA VAL A 30 -0.30 3.90 14.35
C VAL A 30 -1.73 3.79 13.87
N ASN A 31 -2.57 4.70 14.36
CA ASN A 31 -4.01 4.69 14.08
C ASN A 31 -4.43 5.88 13.22
N ILE A 32 -5.36 5.63 12.31
CA ILE A 32 -6.08 6.63 11.52
C ILE A 32 -7.56 6.48 11.87
N ASN A 33 -8.15 7.54 12.41
CA ASN A 33 -9.53 7.54 12.94
C ASN A 33 -9.80 6.38 13.92
N GLY A 34 -8.83 6.06 14.79
CA GLY A 34 -8.94 4.99 15.78
C GLY A 34 -8.70 3.57 15.23
N LEU A 35 -8.58 3.39 13.92
CA LEU A 35 -8.30 2.10 13.28
C LEU A 35 -6.83 2.02 12.87
N GLY A 36 -6.21 0.83 12.92
CA GLY A 36 -4.81 0.66 12.50
C GLY A 36 -4.58 1.14 11.06
N ALA A 37 -3.51 1.90 10.83
CA ALA A 37 -3.14 2.39 9.49
C ALA A 37 -2.65 1.22 8.62
N ALA A 38 -3.24 1.07 7.42
CA ALA A 38 -2.85 0.01 6.50
C ALA A 38 -1.59 0.39 5.71
N ARG A 39 -0.78 -0.61 5.38
CA ARG A 39 0.56 -0.49 4.79
C ARG A 39 0.72 -1.47 3.65
N VAL A 40 1.71 -1.22 2.80
CA VAL A 40 2.18 -2.20 1.83
C VAL A 40 2.57 -3.49 2.54
N GLY A 41 1.95 -4.57 2.11
CA GLY A 41 2.07 -5.94 2.57
C GLY A 41 1.23 -6.31 3.79
N ASP A 42 0.30 -5.45 4.21
CA ASP A 42 -0.83 -5.89 5.03
C ASP A 42 -1.80 -6.75 4.19
N THR A 43 -2.56 -7.63 4.85
CA THR A 43 -3.40 -8.66 4.21
C THR A 43 -4.87 -8.26 4.21
N CYS A 44 -5.61 -8.75 3.22
CA CYS A 44 -7.06 -8.67 3.13
C CYS A 44 -7.68 -9.99 3.58
N GLY A 45 -8.97 -9.99 3.90
CA GLY A 45 -9.68 -11.17 4.41
C GLY A 45 -9.71 -12.35 3.44
N CYS A 46 -9.54 -12.11 2.14
CA CYS A 46 -9.38 -13.17 1.13
C CYS A 46 -7.93 -13.69 0.97
N GLY A 47 -6.98 -13.20 1.77
CA GLY A 47 -5.55 -13.53 1.68
C GLY A 47 -4.75 -12.65 0.73
N ALA A 48 -5.38 -11.73 -0.03
CA ALA A 48 -4.66 -10.79 -0.89
C ALA A 48 -3.75 -9.88 -0.06
N VAL A 49 -2.60 -9.51 -0.62
CA VAL A 49 -1.59 -8.69 0.05
C VAL A 49 -1.51 -7.33 -0.65
N ILE A 50 -1.52 -6.22 0.08
CA ILE A 50 -1.42 -4.88 -0.51
C ILE A 50 -0.02 -4.67 -1.12
N THR A 51 0.08 -4.28 -2.38
CA THR A 51 1.39 -4.24 -3.09
C THR A 51 1.93 -2.83 -3.30
N SER A 52 1.05 -1.82 -3.30
CA SER A 52 1.45 -0.43 -3.59
C SER A 52 0.97 0.56 -2.53
N GLY A 53 1.75 1.62 -2.34
CA GLY A 53 1.47 2.68 -1.38
C GLY A 53 2.34 3.91 -1.62
N PHE A 54 2.26 4.89 -0.71
CA PHE A 54 3.04 6.13 -0.79
C PHE A 54 4.46 5.91 -0.25
N PRO A 55 5.52 6.02 -1.08
CA PRO A 55 6.90 5.88 -0.60
C PRO A 55 7.29 7.00 0.39
N SER A 56 6.67 8.18 0.25
CA SER A 56 6.94 9.36 1.08
C SER A 56 6.22 9.36 2.43
N ILE A 57 5.28 8.43 2.65
CA ILE A 57 4.52 8.33 3.91
C ILE A 57 4.73 6.93 4.45
N GLN A 58 5.58 6.80 5.45
CA GLN A 58 5.92 5.52 6.05
C GLN A 58 5.21 5.34 7.38
N VAL A 59 4.66 4.15 7.59
CA VAL A 59 4.06 3.71 8.85
C VAL A 59 4.79 2.43 9.25
N ASN A 60 5.45 2.44 10.41
CA ASN A 60 6.32 1.34 10.87
C ASN A 60 7.34 0.88 9.81
N GLY A 61 7.98 1.82 9.11
CA GLY A 61 8.99 1.53 8.08
C GLY A 61 8.44 0.99 6.75
N ARG A 62 7.11 0.94 6.57
CA ARG A 62 6.46 0.46 5.35
C ARG A 62 5.59 1.56 4.72
N PRO A 63 5.48 1.62 3.38
CA PRO A 63 4.68 2.63 2.69
C PRO A 63 3.20 2.55 3.10
N MET A 64 2.57 3.69 3.35
CA MET A 64 1.15 3.78 3.70
C MET A 64 0.27 3.37 2.51
N ALA A 65 -0.68 2.46 2.74
CA ALA A 65 -1.68 2.06 1.77
C ALA A 65 -2.81 3.10 1.67
N HIS A 66 -3.50 3.12 0.54
CA HIS A 66 -4.51 4.13 0.23
C HIS A 66 -5.69 3.55 -0.56
N LEU A 67 -6.74 4.35 -0.68
CA LEU A 67 -7.85 4.07 -1.59
C LEU A 67 -7.30 3.91 -3.01
N GLY A 68 -7.54 2.75 -3.62
CA GLY A 68 -7.03 2.37 -4.93
C GLY A 68 -5.73 1.58 -4.91
N SER A 69 -5.10 1.35 -3.75
CA SER A 69 -3.91 0.49 -3.65
C SER A 69 -4.19 -0.90 -4.27
N PRO A 70 -3.41 -1.35 -5.26
CA PRO A 70 -3.48 -2.70 -5.79
C PRO A 70 -3.05 -3.75 -4.76
N THR A 71 -3.45 -4.99 -5.04
CA THR A 71 -3.18 -6.16 -4.20
C THR A 71 -2.69 -7.34 -5.06
N SER A 72 -2.07 -8.33 -4.42
CA SER A 72 -1.47 -9.51 -5.08
C SER A 72 -2.46 -10.40 -5.84
N HIS A 73 -3.76 -10.32 -5.52
CA HIS A 73 -4.81 -11.04 -6.26
C HIS A 73 -5.36 -10.26 -7.47
N GLY A 74 -4.75 -9.12 -7.81
CA GLY A 74 -5.16 -8.26 -8.93
C GLY A 74 -6.34 -7.34 -8.61
N GLY A 75 -6.84 -7.36 -7.38
CA GLY A 75 -7.87 -6.43 -6.90
C GLY A 75 -7.30 -5.18 -6.25
N THR A 76 -8.17 -4.34 -5.69
CA THR A 76 -7.78 -3.04 -5.10
C THR A 76 -8.49 -2.77 -3.78
N ILE A 77 -7.94 -1.84 -3.00
CA ILE A 77 -8.62 -1.25 -1.85
C ILE A 77 -9.65 -0.22 -2.35
N ILE A 78 -10.90 -0.31 -1.90
CA ILE A 78 -12.05 0.46 -2.42
C ILE A 78 -12.72 1.37 -1.38
N THR A 79 -12.27 1.36 -0.12
CA THR A 79 -12.66 2.38 0.87
C THR A 79 -11.44 2.89 1.63
N GLY A 80 -11.58 4.03 2.30
CA GLY A 80 -10.51 4.65 3.08
C GLY A 80 -11.07 5.66 4.07
N SER A 81 -10.16 6.36 4.76
CA SER A 81 -10.53 7.48 5.63
C SER A 81 -11.22 8.62 4.87
N ASN A 82 -12.19 9.24 5.52
CA ASN A 82 -12.92 10.40 4.98
C ASN A 82 -12.18 11.73 5.16
N ASN A 83 -11.14 11.77 5.98
CA ASN A 83 -10.47 13.03 6.35
C ASN A 83 -8.94 12.93 6.54
N VAL A 84 -8.37 11.73 6.44
CA VAL A 84 -6.91 11.53 6.46
C VAL A 84 -6.48 10.95 5.12
N GLY A 85 -5.60 11.66 4.42
CA GLY A 85 -5.13 11.27 3.11
C GLY A 85 -3.69 11.68 2.85
N GLY A 86 -3.10 11.06 1.84
CA GLY A 86 -1.73 11.30 1.39
C GLY A 86 -1.66 11.60 -0.10
N GLY A 87 -0.44 11.50 -0.64
CA GLY A 87 -0.22 11.63 -2.07
C GLY A 87 -0.48 13.04 -2.60
N PHE A 88 -0.17 14.07 -1.83
CA PHE A 88 -0.18 15.44 -2.32
C PHE A 88 1.25 15.84 -2.71
N VAL A 89 1.42 16.36 -3.91
CA VAL A 89 2.67 16.99 -4.36
C VAL A 89 2.41 18.48 -4.51
N MET A 90 3.24 19.32 -3.87
CA MET A 90 3.20 20.76 -4.09
C MET A 90 3.83 21.06 -5.46
N GLY A 91 3.03 21.47 -6.45
CA GLY A 91 3.49 21.88 -7.80
C GLY A 91 2.93 21.01 -8.94
N ASP A 92 3.33 21.34 -10.17
CA ASP A 92 2.88 20.71 -11.45
C ASP A 92 3.52 19.32 -11.72
N ALA A 93 4.21 18.75 -10.73
CA ALA A 93 4.75 17.40 -10.83
C ALA A 93 3.59 16.40 -10.69
N GLY A 94 3.21 15.79 -11.81
CA GLY A 94 2.02 14.96 -11.95
C GLY A 94 1.81 13.95 -10.82
N GLY A 95 0.68 14.10 -10.12
CA GLY A 95 0.08 13.07 -9.27
C GLY A 95 0.89 12.67 -8.03
N ALA A 96 0.23 11.93 -7.13
CA ALA A 96 0.92 11.24 -6.05
C ALA A 96 1.86 10.18 -6.63
N THR A 97 3.14 10.18 -6.25
CA THR A 97 3.99 9.00 -6.51
C THR A 97 3.47 7.82 -5.71
N ILE A 98 2.96 6.81 -6.39
CA ILE A 98 2.54 5.52 -5.83
C ILE A 98 3.42 4.47 -6.50
N ILE A 99 3.97 3.56 -5.70
CA ILE A 99 4.94 2.57 -6.19
C ILE A 99 4.47 1.17 -5.81
N ASN A 100 4.50 0.25 -6.76
CA ASN A 100 4.33 -1.19 -6.54
C ASN A 100 5.64 -1.82 -6.04
N PHE A 101 5.73 -1.97 -4.73
CA PHE A 101 6.92 -2.57 -4.10
C PHE A 101 7.03 -4.07 -4.34
N MET A 102 5.95 -4.74 -4.75
CA MET A 102 6.02 -6.13 -5.22
C MET A 102 6.78 -6.23 -6.54
N ALA A 103 6.52 -5.31 -7.48
CA ALA A 103 7.28 -5.24 -8.74
C ALA A 103 8.76 -4.88 -8.52
N LEU A 104 9.08 -4.17 -7.42
CA LEU A 104 10.46 -3.87 -7.02
C LEU A 104 11.14 -4.99 -6.21
N GLY A 105 10.49 -6.13 -6.00
CA GLY A 105 11.08 -7.28 -5.31
C GLY A 105 11.16 -7.13 -3.78
N ALA A 106 10.35 -6.27 -3.18
CA ALA A 106 10.25 -6.11 -1.73
C ALA A 106 9.47 -7.24 -1.03
N PHE A 107 9.02 -8.25 -1.77
CA PHE A 107 8.28 -9.39 -1.27
C PHE A 107 9.09 -10.67 -1.49
N ARG A 108 9.07 -11.54 -0.48
CA ARG A 108 9.66 -12.88 -0.55
C ARG A 108 8.74 -13.83 -1.33
N PRO A 109 9.24 -14.98 -1.81
CA PRO A 109 8.41 -15.95 -2.53
C PRO A 109 7.23 -16.52 -1.73
N ASP A 110 7.30 -16.45 -0.39
CA ASP A 110 6.22 -16.86 0.51
C ASP A 110 5.13 -15.79 0.70
N GLY A 111 5.26 -14.63 0.03
CA GLY A 111 4.33 -13.51 0.12
C GLY A 111 4.57 -12.57 1.31
N SER A 112 5.54 -12.87 2.19
CA SER A 112 5.94 -11.96 3.27
C SER A 112 6.74 -10.77 2.73
N VAL A 113 6.68 -9.63 3.42
CA VAL A 113 7.50 -8.47 3.07
C VAL A 113 8.92 -8.66 3.56
N ASP A 114 9.87 -8.35 2.68
CA ASP A 114 11.29 -8.29 2.98
C ASP A 114 11.65 -6.90 3.52
N ASP A 115 11.52 -6.72 4.84
CA ASP A 115 11.66 -5.41 5.50
C ASP A 115 13.04 -4.75 5.25
N GLU A 116 14.12 -5.53 5.13
CA GLU A 116 15.45 -4.99 4.80
C GLU A 116 15.51 -4.44 3.38
N LYS A 117 14.94 -5.15 2.41
CA LYS A 117 14.83 -4.65 1.03
C LYS A 117 13.88 -3.47 0.94
N MET A 118 12.76 -3.51 1.66
CA MET A 118 11.82 -2.39 1.74
C MET A 118 12.53 -1.13 2.26
N ALA A 119 13.29 -1.24 3.35
CA ALA A 119 14.06 -0.14 3.90
C ALA A 119 15.12 0.37 2.92
N THR A 120 15.81 -0.55 2.21
CA THR A 120 16.81 -0.20 1.20
C THR A 120 16.19 0.57 0.03
N LEU A 121 15.01 0.14 -0.45
CA LEU A 121 14.27 0.83 -1.51
C LEU A 121 13.82 2.22 -1.05
N LEU A 122 13.28 2.33 0.17
CA LEU A 122 12.79 3.59 0.72
C LEU A 122 13.91 4.60 1.04
N ALA A 123 15.12 4.12 1.30
CA ALA A 123 16.30 4.96 1.49
C ALA A 123 16.94 5.42 0.17
N ASP A 124 16.53 4.86 -0.97
CA ASP A 124 17.13 5.18 -2.26
C ASP A 124 16.59 6.52 -2.81
N PRO A 125 17.44 7.55 -2.98
CA PRO A 125 17.00 8.83 -3.56
C PRO A 125 16.50 8.70 -5.01
N LYS A 126 16.82 7.61 -5.70
CA LYS A 126 16.38 7.31 -7.07
C LYS A 126 15.24 6.29 -7.13
N LEU A 127 14.55 6.05 -6.02
CA LEU A 127 13.45 5.08 -5.97
C LEU A 127 12.41 5.30 -7.08
N THR A 128 12.01 6.54 -7.33
CA THR A 128 11.02 6.87 -8.37
C THR A 128 11.51 6.55 -9.77
N GLU A 129 12.79 6.81 -10.08
CA GLU A 129 13.39 6.46 -11.38
C GLU A 129 13.43 4.94 -11.58
N LYS A 130 13.78 4.20 -10.53
CA LYS A 130 13.78 2.72 -10.55
C LYS A 130 12.37 2.15 -10.70
N ALA A 131 11.39 2.73 -10.02
CA ALA A 131 10.00 2.35 -10.14
C ALA A 131 9.49 2.53 -11.57
N LEU A 132 9.77 3.69 -12.18
CA LEU A 132 9.43 3.96 -13.57
C LEU A 132 10.09 2.95 -14.53
N ALA A 133 11.38 2.66 -14.35
CA ALA A 133 12.11 1.70 -15.17
C ALA A 133 11.57 0.26 -15.04
N ALA A 134 10.98 -0.08 -13.89
CA ALA A 134 10.39 -1.38 -13.60
C ALA A 134 8.88 -1.47 -13.93
N ASN A 135 8.25 -0.39 -14.41
CA ASN A 135 6.79 -0.27 -14.51
C ASN A 135 6.07 -0.59 -13.18
N ALA A 136 6.65 -0.10 -12.08
CA ALA A 136 6.20 -0.33 -10.71
C ALA A 136 5.48 0.90 -10.13
#